data_AF-A0A369KRF4-F1
#
_entry.id   AF-A0A369KRF4-F1
#
_cell.length_a   1.000
_cell.length_b   1.000
_cell.length_c   1.000
_cell.angle_alpha   90.00
_cell.angle_beta   90.00
_cell.angle_gamma   90.00
#
_symmetry.space_group_name_H-M   'P 1'
#
loop_
_entity.id
_entity.type
_entity.pdbx_description
1 polymer ?
#
loop_
_entity_poly.entity_id
_entity_poly.type
_entity_poly.pdbx_seq_one_letter_code
_entity_poly.pdbx_strand_id
1 'polypeptide(L)' 'MFDKNDFKEKFRFWLEHNQHATYEEAKLFCDLHIPIHIKEQYSWLEEQSLSWFLWRKESQEKTIHSFENDEGYFEEN' A
#
# COMPACT_ATOMS: atom_id res chain seq x y z
N MET A 1 -7.85 -24.41 3.38
CA MET A 1 -6.69 -23.99 2.56
C MET A 1 -6.67 -22.48 2.56
N PHE A 2 -5.51 -21.86 2.79
CA PHE A 2 -5.39 -20.40 2.72
C PHE A 2 -5.59 -19.93 1.28
N ASP A 3 -6.48 -18.96 1.09
CA ASP A 3 -6.79 -18.40 -0.22
C ASP A 3 -6.03 -17.08 -0.41
N LYS A 4 -5.05 -17.11 -1.32
CA LYS A 4 -4.19 -15.97 -1.64
C LYS A 4 -4.97 -14.85 -2.33
N ASN A 5 -6.03 -15.17 -3.07
CA ASN A 5 -6.82 -14.18 -3.78
C ASN A 5 -7.71 -13.42 -2.80
N ASP A 6 -8.38 -14.14 -1.89
CA ASP A 6 -9.15 -13.54 -0.80
C ASP A 6 -8.27 -12.63 0.07
N PHE A 7 -7.05 -13.07 0.42
CA PHE A 7 -6.09 -12.21 1.13
C PHE A 7 -5.78 -10.92 0.35
N LYS A 8 -5.47 -11.02 -0.96
CA LYS A 8 -5.15 -9.85 -1.79
C LYS A 8 -6.33 -8.89 -1.92
N GLU A 9 -7.55 -9.40 -2.06
CA GLU A 9 -8.75 -8.57 -2.11
C GLU A 9 -8.97 -7.84 -0.78
N LYS A 10 -8.84 -8.54 0.34
CA LYS A 10 -8.94 -7.94 1.68
C LYS A 10 -7.86 -6.88 1.90
N PHE A 11 -6.63 -7.13 1.47
CA PHE A 11 -5.53 -6.16 1.59
C PHE A 11 -5.79 -4.90 0.75
N ARG A 12 -6.29 -5.05 -0.48
CA ARG A 12 -6.67 -3.90 -1.34
C ARG A 12 -7.80 -3.10 -0.72
N PHE A 13 -8.87 -3.77 -0.31
CA PHE A 13 -10.03 -3.15 0.32
C PHE A 13 -9.63 -2.41 1.60
N TRP A 14 -8.77 -3.03 2.43
CA TRP A 14 -8.24 -2.41 3.62
C TRP A 14 -7.47 -1.11 3.30
N LEU A 15 -6.60 -1.11 2.28
CA LEU A 15 -5.87 0.09 1.88
C LEU A 15 -6.77 1.22 1.34
N GLU A 16 -7.89 0.89 0.71
CA GLU A 16 -8.86 1.91 0.25
C GLU A 16 -9.51 2.65 1.43
N HIS A 17 -9.71 1.95 2.55
CA HIS A 17 -10.32 2.50 3.76
C HIS A 17 -9.29 3.08 4.74
N ASN A 18 -8.01 2.76 4.57
CA ASN A 18 -6.91 3.18 5.45
C ASN A 18 -5.83 3.90 4.62
N GLN A 19 -6.21 5.00 3.97
CA GLN A 19 -5.33 5.74 3.05
C GLN A 19 -4.08 6.32 3.73
N HIS A 20 -4.18 6.59 5.03
CA HIS A 20 -3.07 7.11 5.84
C HIS A 20 -2.33 6.02 6.61
N ALA A 21 -2.57 4.74 6.29
CA ALA A 21 -1.93 3.64 6.98
C ALA A 21 -0.40 3.80 7.01
N THR A 22 0.19 3.38 8.12
CA THR A 22 1.63 3.25 8.26
C THR A 22 2.10 1.89 7.75
N TYR A 23 3.41 1.77 7.54
CA TYR A 23 4.03 0.50 7.21
C TYR A 23 3.78 -0.56 8.29
N GLU A 24 3.77 -0.16 9.56
CA GLU A 24 3.56 -1.05 10.70
C GLU A 24 2.13 -1.61 10.70
N GLU A 25 1.13 -0.78 10.36
CA GLU A 25 -0.26 -1.21 10.21
C GLU A 25 -0.44 -2.18 9.04
N ALA A 26 0.21 -1.90 7.90
CA ALA A 26 0.19 -2.80 6.73
C ALA A 26 0.85 -4.15 7.05
N LYS A 27 1.95 -4.13 7.81
CA LYS A 27 2.62 -5.34 8.28
C LYS A 27 1.75 -6.11 9.26
N LEU A 28 1.12 -5.42 10.21
CA LEU A 28 0.21 -6.05 11.17
C LEU A 28 -0.97 -6.73 10.47
N PHE A 29 -1.50 -6.12 9.40
CA PHE A 29 -2.52 -6.75 8.57
C PHE A 29 -2.02 -8.08 8.00
N CYS A 30 -0.83 -8.11 7.39
CA CYS A 30 -0.24 -9.36 6.89
C CYS A 30 -0.07 -10.40 8.01
N ASP A 31 0.43 -9.99 9.18
CA ASP A 31 0.64 -10.85 10.34
C ASP A 31 -0.67 -11.47 10.87
N LEU A 32 -1.78 -10.73 10.83
CA LEU A 32 -3.10 -11.19 11.28
C LEU A 32 -3.82 -12.08 10.27
N HIS A 33 -3.62 -11.82 8.98
CA HIS A 33 -4.36 -12.49 7.90
C HIS A 33 -3.61 -13.66 7.26
N ILE A 34 -2.28 -13.75 7.40
CA ILE A 34 -1.48 -14.90 6.98
C ILE A 34 -1.23 -15.79 8.20
N PRO A 35 -1.85 -16.99 8.27
CA PRO A 35 -1.66 -17.89 9.39
C PRO A 35 -0.19 -18.25 9.62
N ILE A 36 0.25 -18.23 10.88
CA ILE A 36 1.66 -18.46 11.24
C ILE A 36 2.23 -19.79 10.71
N HIS A 37 1.41 -20.84 10.68
CA HIS A 37 1.82 -22.18 10.24
C HIS A 37 2.10 -22.30 8.73
N ILE A 38 1.70 -21.29 7.94
CA ILE A 38 2.01 -21.22 6.50
C ILE A 38 2.84 -19.99 6.15
N LYS A 39 3.24 -19.20 7.14
CA LYS A 39 3.86 -17.89 6.90
C LYS A 39 5.17 -18.01 6.12
N GLU A 40 5.98 -19.03 6.39
CA GLU A 40 7.19 -19.30 5.60
C GLU A 40 6.88 -19.67 4.14
N GLN A 41 5.77 -20.37 3.88
CA GLN A 41 5.36 -20.76 2.52
C GLN A 41 4.80 -19.57 1.72
N TYR A 42 4.35 -18.52 2.42
CA TYR A 42 3.73 -17.33 1.86
C TYR A 42 4.47 -16.04 2.25
N SER A 43 5.75 -16.11 2.61
CA SER A 43 6.57 -14.93 2.93
C SER A 43 6.61 -13.96 1.75
N TRP A 44 6.72 -14.50 0.53
CA TRP A 44 6.65 -13.75 -0.71
C TRP A 44 5.33 -12.95 -0.87
N LEU A 45 4.22 -13.42 -0.29
CA LEU A 45 2.93 -12.75 -0.39
C LEU A 45 2.88 -11.53 0.54
N GLU A 46 3.46 -11.63 1.73
CA GLU A 46 3.68 -10.51 2.65
C GLU A 46 4.58 -9.47 1.99
N GLU A 47 5.75 -9.89 1.47
CA GLU A 47 6.71 -9.01 0.81
C GLU A 47 6.11 -8.27 -0.40
N GLN A 48 5.37 -8.97 -1.26
CA GLN A 48 4.70 -8.35 -2.41
C GLN A 48 3.64 -7.33 -1.99
N SER A 49 2.88 -7.63 -0.94
CA SER A 49 1.80 -6.75 -0.45
C SER A 49 2.37 -5.48 0.16
N LEU A 50 3.44 -5.60 0.96
CA LEU A 50 4.14 -4.47 1.55
C LEU A 50 4.86 -3.62 0.50
N SER A 51 5.49 -4.26 -0.49
CA SER A 51 6.13 -3.54 -1.60
C SER A 51 5.10 -2.75 -2.42
N TRP A 52 3.95 -3.36 -2.70
CA TRP A 52 2.86 -2.68 -3.40
C TRP A 52 2.29 -1.51 -2.59
N PHE A 53 2.16 -1.66 -1.27
CA PHE A 53 1.76 -0.58 -0.37
C PHE A 53 2.72 0.61 -0.43
N LEU A 54 4.03 0.38 -0.34
CA LEU A 54 5.04 1.45 -0.41
C LEU A 54 5.01 2.18 -1.76
N TRP A 55 4.95 1.41 -2.86
CA TRP A 55 4.83 1.98 -4.20
C TRP A 55 3.57 2.83 -4.36
N ARG A 56 2.44 2.39 -3.78
CA ARG A 56 1.18 3.15 -3.82
C ARG A 56 1.31 4.48 -3.09
N LYS A 57 1.93 4.51 -1.91
CA LYS A 57 2.17 5.76 -1.16
C LYS A 57 3.08 6.71 -1.93
N GLU A 58 4.20 6.22 -2.45
CA GLU A 58 5.13 7.02 -3.25
C GLU A 58 4.45 7.60 -4.51
N SER A 59 3.59 6.82 -5.17
CA SER A 59 2.85 7.26 -6.35
C SER A 59 1.80 8.33 -6.04
N GLN A 60 1.18 8.26 -4.86
CA GLN A 60 0.26 9.30 -4.38
C GLN A 60 1.01 10.59 -4.05
N GLU A 61 2.17 10.51 -3.39
CA GLU A 61 3.02 11.67 -3.07
C GLU A 61 3.53 12.37 -4.34
N LYS A 62 3.95 11.60 -5.35
CA LYS A 62 4.36 12.13 -6.66
C LYS A 62 3.22 12.84 -7.40
N THR A 63 2.00 12.33 -7.26
CA THR A 63 0.82 12.96 -7.87
C THR A 63 0.54 14.31 -7.21
N ILE A 64 0.63 14.40 -5.88
CA ILE A 64 0.42 15.64 -5.13
C ILE A 64 1.46 16.71 -5.50
N HIS A 65 2.75 16.34 -5.54
CA HIS A 65 3.81 17.29 -5.92
C HIS A 65 3.77 17.71 -7.40
N SER A 66 3.09 16.98 -8.27
CA SER A 66 2.90 17.38 -9.67
C SER A 66 1.89 18.53 -9.79
N PHE A 67 0.94 18.66 -8.87
CA PHE A 67 -0.03 19.76 -8.86
C PHE A 67 0.52 21.07 -8.24
N GLU A 68 1.55 20.99 -7.41
CA GLU A 68 2.15 22.18 -6.77
C GLU A 68 3.12 22.95 -7.68
N ASN A 69 3.52 22.37 -8.82
CA ASN A 69 4.48 22.99 -9.74
C ASN A 69 3.83 23.71 -10.95
N ASP A 70 2.49 23.71 -11.06
CA ASP A 70 1.77 24.34 -12.20
C ASP A 70 1.20 25.74 -11.88
N GLU A 71 1.26 26.23 -10.63
CA GLU A 71 0.80 27.58 -10.24
C GLU A 71 1.92 28.65 -10.25
N GLY A 72 2.88 28.52 -11.17
CA GLY A 72 4.11 29.31 -11.20
C GLY A 72 4.35 30.20 -12.42
N TYR A 73 3.32 30.63 -13.15
CA TYR A 73 3.43 31.65 -14.21
C TYR A 73 2.33 32.69 -14.09
N PHE A 74 2.55 33.68 -13.21
CA PHE A 74 1.92 35.00 -13.38
C PHE A 74 2.96 35.93 -14.02
N GLU A 75 2.65 36.37 -15.24
CA GLU A 75 3.35 37.41 -15.97
C GLU A 75 3.41 38.72 -15.16
N GLU A 76 4.62 39.24 -14.91
CA GLU A 76 4.81 40.67 -14.64
C GLU A 76 5.11 41.37 -15.97
N ASN A 77 4.15 42.21 -16.40
CA ASN A 77 4.33 43.24 -17.43
C ASN A 77 5.19 44.40 -16.91
#